data_AF-A0A2R6AC56-F1
#
_entry.id   AF-A0A2R6AC56-F1
#
_cell.length_a   1.000
_cell.length_b   1.000
_cell.length_c   1.000
_cell.angle_alpha   90.00
_cell.angle_beta   90.00
_cell.angle_gamma   90.00
#
_symmetry.space_group_name_H-M   'P 1'
#
loop_
_entity.id
_entity.type
_entity.pdbx_description
1 polymer ?
#
loop_
_entity_poly.entity_id
_entity_poly.type
_entity_poly.pdbx_seq_one_letter_code
_entity_poly.pdbx_strand_id
1 'polypeptide(L)'
;RVFGSRARGDYLDTSDLDLIFVFEKLDAPKIELVQKISRFIKGNVDFLVMQKDEAQNSALVKSSKLLWDKQKGFDLTVFEC
;
A
#
# COMPACT_ATOMS: atom_id res chain seq x y z
N ARG A 1 -1.31 1.56 2.73
CA ARG A 1 0.03 1.96 3.20
C ARG A 1 0.91 2.22 1.99
N VAL A 2 1.93 3.07 2.10
CA VAL A 2 2.89 3.34 1.01
C VAL A 2 4.23 2.75 1.38
N PHE A 3 4.89 2.06 0.46
CA PHE A 3 6.24 1.54 0.64
C PHE A 3 7.15 2.03 -0.50
N GLY A 4 8.33 1.42 -0.64
CA GLY A 4 9.22 1.73 -1.74
C GLY A 4 9.89 3.10 -1.64
N SER A 5 10.30 3.62 -2.79
CA SER A 5 11.14 4.83 -2.85
C SER A 5 10.41 6.09 -2.36
N ARG A 6 9.12 6.22 -2.72
CA ARG A 6 8.26 7.31 -2.25
C ARG A 6 8.03 7.30 -0.74
N ALA A 7 8.01 6.13 -0.11
CA ALA A 7 7.96 6.07 1.35
C ALA A 7 9.29 6.49 1.99
N ARG A 8 10.44 6.13 1.40
CA ARG A 8 11.77 6.45 1.94
C ARG A 8 12.23 7.88 1.66
N GLY A 9 11.67 8.53 0.64
CA GLY A 9 12.09 9.86 0.20
C GLY A 9 13.25 9.87 -0.79
N ASP A 10 13.67 8.70 -1.28
CA ASP A 10 14.75 8.53 -2.27
C ASP A 10 14.19 8.30 -3.69
N TYR A 11 12.99 8.81 -3.97
CA TYR A 11 12.30 8.65 -5.25
C TYR A 11 12.78 9.66 -6.30
N LEU A 12 12.66 9.26 -7.57
CA LEU A 12 12.80 10.15 -8.72
C LEU A 12 11.40 10.56 -9.21
N ASP A 13 11.31 11.62 -10.01
CA ASP A 13 10.06 12.06 -10.62
C ASP A 13 9.39 10.95 -11.45
N THR A 14 10.19 10.05 -12.01
CA THR A 14 9.75 8.91 -12.83
C THR A 14 9.47 7.64 -12.04
N SER A 15 9.78 7.59 -10.74
CA SER A 15 9.54 6.40 -9.92
C SER A 15 8.05 6.04 -9.91
N ASP A 16 7.72 4.80 -9.60
CA ASP A 16 6.38 4.28 -9.33
C ASP A 16 5.88 4.59 -7.91
N LEU A 17 4.56 4.50 -7.72
CA LEU A 17 3.95 4.53 -6.39
C LEU A 17 3.63 3.11 -5.94
N ASP A 18 4.25 2.71 -4.83
CA ASP A 18 4.12 1.39 -4.24
C ASP A 18 3.09 1.36 -3.09
N LEU A 19 2.01 0.60 -3.25
CA LEU A 19 0.90 0.54 -2.29
C LEU A 19 0.71 -0.84 -1.65
N ILE A 20 0.39 -0.87 -0.35
CA ILE A 20 -0.07 -2.09 0.34
C ILE A 20 -1.50 -1.87 0.83
N PHE A 21 -2.42 -2.70 0.37
CA PHE A 21 -3.76 -2.83 0.91
C PHE A 21 -3.76 -3.91 1.99
N VAL A 22 -3.99 -3.52 3.24
CA VAL A 22 -4.07 -4.43 4.38
C VAL A 22 -5.54 -4.59 4.78
N PHE A 23 -6.05 -5.80 4.69
CA PHE A 23 -7.42 -6.14 5.08
C PHE A 23 -7.43 -6.87 6.42
N GLU A 24 -8.40 -6.55 7.29
CA GLU A 24 -8.62 -7.28 8.55
C GLU A 24 -8.87 -8.77 8.30
N LYS A 25 -9.65 -9.08 7.27
CA LYS A 25 -9.93 -10.44 6.78
C LYS A 25 -10.18 -10.37 5.28
N LEU A 26 -9.69 -11.36 4.53
CA LEU A 26 -9.99 -11.48 3.11
C LEU A 26 -11.33 -12.20 2.93
N ASP A 27 -12.24 -11.62 2.16
CA ASP A 27 -13.55 -12.16 1.81
C ASP A 27 -13.55 -12.96 0.50
N ALA A 28 -12.43 -12.93 -0.23
CA ALA A 28 -12.20 -13.64 -1.47
C ALA A 28 -10.72 -14.04 -1.60
N PRO A 29 -10.37 -14.98 -2.49
CA PRO A 29 -8.98 -15.28 -2.80
C PRO A 29 -8.18 -14.04 -3.21
N LYS A 30 -6.90 -13.96 -2.81
CA LYS A 30 -6.02 -12.81 -3.11
C LYS A 30 -6.01 -12.44 -4.60
N ILE A 31 -6.01 -13.44 -5.49
CA ILE A 31 -6.01 -13.20 -6.93
C ILE A 31 -7.25 -12.44 -7.41
N GLU A 32 -8.42 -12.76 -6.85
CA GLU A 32 -9.67 -12.05 -7.17
C GLU A 32 -9.66 -10.62 -6.63
N LEU A 33 -9.12 -10.42 -5.42
CA LEU A 33 -8.98 -9.09 -4.83
C LEU A 33 -8.01 -8.22 -5.65
N VAL A 34 -6.89 -8.79 -6.09
CA VAL A 34 -5.95 -8.11 -6.99
C VAL A 34 -6.66 -7.72 -8.30
N GLN A 35 -7.43 -8.63 -8.91
CA GLN A 35 -8.19 -8.33 -10.13
C GLN A 35 -9.29 -7.27 -9.93
N LYS A 36 -9.90 -7.21 -8.75
CA LYS A 36 -10.89 -6.17 -8.41
C LYS A 36 -10.21 -4.82 -8.23
N ILE A 37 -9.13 -4.78 -7.44
CA ILE A 37 -8.39 -3.54 -7.13
C ILE A 37 -7.72 -2.98 -8.38
N SER A 38 -7.15 -3.83 -9.24
CA SER A 38 -6.44 -3.38 -10.46
C SER A 38 -7.30 -2.51 -11.37
N ARG A 39 -8.62 -2.70 -11.39
CA ARG A 39 -9.56 -1.86 -12.17
C ARG A 39 -9.58 -0.41 -11.72
N PHE A 40 -9.18 -0.13 -10.49
CA PHE A 40 -9.12 1.21 -9.90
C PHE A 40 -7.71 1.82 -9.97
N ILE A 41 -6.69 1.00 -10.23
CA ILE A 41 -5.31 1.45 -10.32
C ILE A 41 -5.07 2.02 -11.73
N LYS A 42 -4.56 3.24 -11.78
CA LYS A 42 -4.22 3.95 -13.03
C LYS A 42 -2.86 4.62 -12.87
N GLY A 43 -2.08 4.66 -13.95
CA GLY A 43 -0.74 5.24 -13.95
C GLY A 43 0.33 4.25 -13.48
N ASN A 44 1.52 4.78 -13.14
CA ASN A 44 2.67 4.00 -12.71
C ASN A 44 2.57 3.66 -11.21
N VAL A 45 1.72 2.70 -10.87
CA VAL A 45 1.40 2.31 -9.50
C VAL A 45 1.41 0.80 -9.37
N ASP A 46 2.28 0.30 -8.50
CA ASP A 46 2.34 -1.11 -8.12
C ASP A 46 1.69 -1.31 -6.76
N PHE A 47 1.08 -2.49 -6.56
CA PHE A 47 0.39 -2.76 -5.30
C PHE A 47 0.41 -4.21 -4.87
N LEU A 48 0.29 -4.39 -3.55
CA LEU A 48 0.18 -5.68 -2.87
C LEU A 48 -1.10 -5.73 -2.05
N VAL A 49 -1.65 -6.93 -1.91
CA VAL A 49 -2.80 -7.22 -1.05
C VAL A 49 -2.36 -8.18 0.04
N MET A 50 -2.53 -7.78 1.29
CA MET A 50 -2.17 -8.58 2.46
C MET A 50 -3.33 -8.66 3.43
N GLN A 51 -3.42 -9.80 4.13
CA GLN A 51 -4.25 -9.89 5.33
C GLN A 51 -3.47 -9.37 6.55
N LYS A 52 -4.17 -8.92 7.58
CA LYS A 52 -3.57 -8.29 8.77
C LYS A 52 -2.56 -9.18 9.51
N ASP A 53 -2.84 -10.46 9.65
CA ASP A 53 -1.96 -11.46 10.28
C ASP A 53 -0.64 -11.63 9.51
N GLU A 54 -0.70 -11.71 8.19
CA GLU A 54 0.48 -11.71 7.32
C GLU A 54 1.24 -10.38 7.42
N ALA A 55 0.51 -9.25 7.42
CA ALA A 55 1.09 -7.93 7.48
C ALA A 55 1.86 -7.66 8.78
N GLN A 56 1.41 -8.19 9.92
CA GLN A 56 2.04 -7.99 11.23
C GLN A 56 3.51 -8.44 11.26
N ASN A 57 3.84 -9.51 10.54
CA ASN A 57 5.19 -10.08 10.52
C ASN A 57 6.02 -9.63 9.31
N SER A 58 5.43 -8.89 8.37
CA SER A 58 6.08 -8.46 7.14
C SER A 58 7.06 -7.31 7.37
N ALA A 59 8.34 -7.53 7.02
CA ALA A 59 9.36 -6.47 7.02
C ALA A 59 8.99 -5.30 6.10
N LEU A 60 8.31 -5.60 4.99
CA LEU A 60 7.85 -4.60 4.02
C LEU A 60 6.75 -3.70 4.60
N VAL A 61 5.88 -4.24 5.46
CA VAL A 61 4.88 -3.43 6.19
C VAL A 61 5.56 -2.57 7.26
N LYS A 62 6.58 -3.10 7.96
CA LYS A 62 7.33 -2.36 8.98
C LYS A 62 8.08 -1.14 8.40
N SER A 63 8.60 -1.26 7.18
CA SER A 63 9.25 -0.14 6.47
C SER A 63 8.28 0.77 5.71
N SER A 64 6.98 0.48 5.73
CA SER A 64 5.95 1.26 5.04
C SER A 64 5.32 2.35 5.91
N LYS A 65 4.96 3.47 5.28
CA LYS A 65 4.23 4.57 5.91
C LYS A 65 2.71 4.37 5.82
N LEU A 66 1.98 4.72 6.89
CA LEU A 66 0.53 4.61 6.93
C LEU A 66 -0.11 5.79 6.18
N LEU A 67 -0.56 5.57 4.94
CA LEU A 67 -1.23 6.58 4.12
C LEU A 67 -2.72 6.77 4.46
N TRP A 68 -3.42 5.71 4.84
CA TRP A 68 -4.86 5.77 5.11
C TRP A 68 -5.26 4.73 6.15
N ASP A 69 -6.18 5.11 7.02
CA ASP A 69 -6.87 4.24 7.97
C ASP A 69 -8.36 4.60 8.06
N LYS A 70 -9.21 3.61 8.35
CA LYS A 70 -10.67 3.82 8.41
C LYS A 70 -11.08 4.83 9.48
N GLN A 71 -10.35 4.92 10.59
CA GLN A 71 -10.65 5.80 11.71
C GLN A 71 -10.08 7.20 11.51
N LYS A 72 -8.90 7.30 10.88
CA LYS A 72 -8.14 8.55 10.76
C LYS A 72 -8.24 9.23 9.39
N GLY A 73 -8.72 8.53 8.37
CA GLY A 73 -8.69 9.02 6.99
C GLY A 73 -7.29 9.00 6.39
N PHE A 74 -7.04 9.87 5.42
CA PHE A 74 -5.75 10.00 4.74
C PHE A 74 -4.77 10.81 5.59
N ASP A 75 -3.52 10.33 5.65
CA ASP A 75 -2.37 11.08 6.17
C ASP A 75 -1.45 11.38 4.99
N LEU A 76 -1.48 12.63 4.50
CA LEU A 76 -0.67 13.07 3.36
C LEU A 76 0.74 13.49 3.75
N THR A 77 1.02 13.66 5.04
CA THR A 77 2.37 14.01 5.53
C THR A 77 3.39 12.92 5.21
N VAL A 78 2.93 11.71 4.86
CA VAL A 78 3.78 10.60 4.43
C VAL A 78 4.64 10.91 3.20
N PHE A 79 4.24 11.88 2.38
CA PHE A 79 4.95 12.35 1.19
C PHE A 79 5.71 13.67 1.40
N GLU A 80 5.52 14.31 2.54
CA GLU A 80 6.25 15.51 2.92
C GLU A 80 7.58 15.05 3.55
N CYS A 81 8.66 15.17 2.78
CA CYS A 81 10.03 14.94 3.27
C CYS A 81 10.57 16.20 3.93
#